data_AF-A0AAW2WX18-F1
#
_entry.id   AF-A0AAW2WX18-F1
#
_cell.length_a   1.000
_cell.length_b   1.000
_cell.length_c   1.000
_cell.angle_alpha   90.00
_cell.angle_beta   90.00
_cell.angle_gamma   90.00
#
_symmetry.space_group_name_H-M   'P 1'
#
loop_
_entity.id
_entity.type
_entity.pdbx_description
1 polymer ?
#
loop_
_entity_poly.entity_id
_entity_poly.type
_entity_poly.pdbx_seq_one_letter_code
_entity_poly.pdbx_strand_id
1 'polypeptide(L)'
;MESELIALESVGQEAEWLRNLVGDVPLWGSSVPISLHCGSQSAIEIAKNYAYNDKRKHIHIDMVAVKELLKNVIISLDYVRSERNLADPITKG
;
A
#
# COMPACT_ATOMS: atom_id res chain seq x y z
N MET A 1 -5.83 -9.38 -9.38
CA MET A 1 -5.45 -7.98 -9.69
C MET A 1 -6.29 -7.01 -8.90
N GLU A 2 -7.62 -6.99 -9.06
CA GLU A 2 -8.49 -6.13 -8.23
C GLU A 2 -8.35 -6.41 -6.73
N SER A 3 -8.28 -7.67 -6.30
CA SER A 3 -8.02 -8.07 -4.91
C SER A 3 -6.71 -7.49 -4.34
N GLU A 4 -5.65 -7.46 -5.14
CA GLU A 4 -4.34 -6.91 -4.75
C GLU A 4 -4.41 -5.38 -4.59
N LEU A 5 -5.17 -4.70 -5.46
CA LEU A 5 -5.36 -3.24 -5.38
C LEU A 5 -6.20 -2.86 -4.16
N ILE A 6 -7.28 -3.61 -3.88
CA ILE A 6 -8.10 -3.41 -2.68
C ILE A 6 -7.26 -3.66 -1.42
N ALA A 7 -6.47 -4.74 -1.39
CA ALA A 7 -5.59 -5.03 -0.26
C ALA A 7 -4.54 -3.93 -0.06
N LEU A 8 -3.97 -3.37 -1.14
CA LEU A 8 -3.02 -2.26 -1.08
C LEU A 8 -3.64 -0.97 -0.53
N GLU A 9 -4.90 -0.71 -0.84
CA GLU A 9 -5.60 0.45 -0.29
C GLU A 9 -5.85 0.29 1.20
N SER A 10 -6.42 -0.86 1.60
CA SER A 10 -6.72 -1.16 3.00
C SER A 10 -5.46 -1.13 3.86
N VAL A 11 -4.36 -1.76 3.44
CA VAL A 11 -3.11 -1.75 4.20
C VAL A 11 -2.45 -0.36 4.19
N GLY A 12 -2.68 0.44 3.15
CA GLY A 12 -2.23 1.84 3.09
C GLY A 12 -2.91 2.69 4.17
N GLN A 13 -4.22 2.58 4.33
CA GLN A 13 -4.96 3.26 5.40
C GLN A 13 -4.49 2.82 6.79
N GLU A 14 -4.29 1.50 6.99
CA GLU A 14 -3.77 0.98 8.26
C GLU A 14 -2.36 1.49 8.57
N ALA A 15 -1.49 1.60 7.56
CA ALA A 15 -0.15 2.13 7.71
C ALA A 15 -0.16 3.63 8.07
N GLU A 16 -1.03 4.42 7.45
CA GLU A 16 -1.21 5.83 7.82
C GLU A 16 -1.71 5.96 9.26
N TRP A 17 -2.73 5.18 9.63
CA TRP A 17 -3.24 5.15 11.00
C TRP A 17 -2.16 4.78 12.01
N LEU A 18 -1.37 3.73 11.73
CA LEU A 18 -0.28 3.29 12.60
C LEU A 18 0.79 4.37 12.74
N ARG A 19 1.14 5.06 11.66
CA ARG A 19 2.11 6.16 11.69
C ARG A 19 1.62 7.32 12.55
N ASN A 20 0.34 7.68 12.43
CA ASN A 20 -0.25 8.74 13.25
C ASN A 20 -0.27 8.35 14.73
N LEU A 21 -0.68 7.10 15.03
CA LEU A 21 -0.67 6.55 16.38
C LEU A 21 0.73 6.59 17.02
N VAL A 22 1.76 6.20 16.27
CA VAL A 22 3.15 6.22 16.74
C VAL A 22 3.67 7.66 16.87
N GLY A 23 3.26 8.55 15.96
CA GLY A 23 3.63 9.97 16.00
C GLY A 23 3.13 10.72 17.23
N ASP A 24 2.04 10.25 17.83
CA ASP A 24 1.49 10.81 19.07
C ASP A 24 2.27 10.39 20.33
N VAL A 25 3.20 9.42 20.21
CA VAL A 25 4.03 8.95 21.34
C VAL A 25 5.27 9.85 21.50
N PRO A 26 5.43 10.57 22.63
CA PRO A 26 6.60 11.40 22.87
C PRO A 26 7.88 10.55 22.85
N LEU A 27 8.94 11.07 22.22
CA LEU A 27 10.28 10.44 22.04
C LEU A 27 10.38 9.39 20.92
N TRP A 28 9.28 8.98 20.30
CA TRP A 28 9.33 8.19 19.07
C TRP A 28 9.62 9.15 17.91
N GLY A 29 10.89 9.23 17.47
CA GLY A 29 11.32 10.17 16.42
C GLY A 29 10.53 10.00 15.11
N SER A 30 10.49 11.06 14.28
CA SER A 30 9.79 11.03 13.00
C SER A 30 10.52 10.15 11.97
N SER A 31 9.81 9.69 10.95
CA SER A 31 9.35 8.31 10.83
C SER A 31 9.92 7.77 9.53
N VAL A 32 10.52 6.58 9.55
CA VAL A 32 10.85 5.85 8.32
C VAL A 32 9.52 5.46 7.65
N PRO A 33 9.39 5.49 6.31
CA PRO A 33 8.19 5.00 5.64
C PRO A 33 7.92 3.54 6.02
N ILE A 34 6.66 3.17 6.18
CA ILE A 34 6.27 1.77 6.41
C ILE A 34 6.46 1.00 5.10
N SER A 35 7.24 -0.07 5.13
CA SER A 35 7.48 -0.92 3.96
C SER A 35 6.33 -1.90 3.77
N LEU A 36 5.58 -1.72 2.67
CA LEU A 36 4.54 -2.62 2.22
C LEU A 36 5.10 -3.57 1.16
N HIS A 37 4.81 -4.85 1.31
CA HIS A 37 5.25 -5.90 0.38
C HIS A 37 4.05 -6.44 -0.41
N CYS A 38 4.09 -6.32 -1.74
CA CYS A 38 3.03 -6.78 -2.63
C CYS A 38 3.50 -7.89 -3.56
N GLY A 39 2.68 -8.93 -3.71
CA GLY A 39 2.93 -10.09 -4.57
C GLY A 39 2.69 -9.84 -6.07
N SER A 40 2.16 -8.66 -6.43
CA SER A 40 1.74 -8.32 -7.79
C SER A 40 2.52 -7.11 -8.33
N GLN A 41 3.48 -7.35 -9.22
CA GLN A 41 4.21 -6.26 -9.89
C GLN A 41 3.29 -5.29 -10.62
N SER A 42 2.25 -5.80 -11.27
CA SER A 42 1.26 -4.95 -11.95
C SER A 42 0.50 -4.05 -10.97
N ALA A 43 0.19 -4.52 -9.77
CA ALA A 43 -0.47 -3.69 -8.76
C ALA A 43 0.46 -2.58 -8.25
N ILE A 44 1.74 -2.90 -8.07
CA ILE A 44 2.79 -1.93 -7.73
C ILE A 44 2.92 -0.86 -8.82
N GLU A 45 2.96 -1.26 -10.10
CA GLU A 45 3.03 -0.33 -11.22
C GLU A 45 1.80 0.59 -11.28
N ILE A 46 0.60 0.05 -11.07
CA ILE A 46 -0.65 0.84 -11.03
C ILE A 46 -0.61 1.86 -9.88
N ALA A 47 -0.17 1.44 -8.69
CA ALA A 47 -0.06 2.31 -7.52
C ALA A 47 1.01 3.40 -7.71
N LYS A 48 2.12 3.10 -8.38
CA LYS A 48 3.20 4.07 -8.62
C LYS A 48 2.97 4.98 -9.82
N ASN A 49 2.17 4.56 -10.80
CA ASN A 49 2.02 5.28 -12.07
C ASN A 49 0.78 6.17 -12.09
N TYR A 50 0.98 7.48 -12.24
CA TYR A 50 -0.09 8.48 -12.35
C TYR A 50 -0.89 8.38 -13.66
N ALA A 51 -0.40 7.71 -14.70
CA ALA A 51 -1.05 7.60 -16.01
C ALA A 51 -2.04 6.44 -16.15
N TYR A 52 -2.25 5.62 -15.11
CA TYR A 52 -3.18 4.49 -15.18
C TYR A 52 -4.65 4.96 -15.14
N ASN A 53 -5.27 5.01 -16.32
CA ASN A 53 -6.70 5.27 -16.50
C ASN A 53 -7.52 3.98 -16.35
N ASP A 54 -7.68 3.49 -15.12
CA ASP A 54 -8.71 2.48 -14.87
C ASP A 54 -10.10 3.09 -15.11
N LYS A 55 -10.97 2.35 -15.81
CA LYS A 55 -12.37 2.76 -16.04
C LYS A 55 -13.27 2.45 -14.84
N ARG A 56 -12.78 1.70 -13.85
CA ARG A 56 -13.48 1.37 -12.60
C ARG A 56 -13.29 2.49 -11.58
N LYS A 57 -14.36 3.25 -11.33
CA LYS A 57 -14.32 4.45 -10.47
C LYS A 57 -13.87 4.16 -9.04
N HIS A 58 -14.30 3.05 -8.43
CA HIS A 58 -13.93 2.70 -7.05
C HIS A 58 -12.44 2.42 -6.91
N ILE A 59 -11.89 1.51 -7.75
CA ILE A 59 -10.44 1.23 -7.80
C ILE A 59 -9.63 2.50 -8.06
N HIS A 60 -10.14 3.38 -8.92
CA HIS A 60 -9.45 4.64 -9.21
C HIS A 60 -9.33 5.53 -7.96
N ILE A 61 -10.42 5.70 -7.19
CA ILE A 61 -10.42 6.49 -5.95
C ILE A 61 -9.45 5.88 -4.92
N ASP A 62 -9.54 4.56 -4.75
CA ASP A 62 -8.71 3.78 -3.82
C ASP A 62 -7.21 3.95 -4.13
N MET A 63 -6.83 3.92 -5.42
CA MET A 63 -5.44 4.09 -5.83
C MET A 63 -4.97 5.53 -5.78
N VAL A 64 -5.86 6.53 -5.83
CA VAL A 64 -5.49 7.94 -5.58
C VAL A 64 -5.03 8.12 -4.14
N ALA A 65 -5.71 7.48 -3.17
CA ALA A 65 -5.29 7.52 -1.77
C ALA A 65 -3.89 6.91 -1.56
N VAL A 66 -3.67 5.70 -2.09
CA VAL A 66 -2.35 5.01 -2.02
C VAL A 66 -1.24 5.85 -2.65
N LYS A 67 -1.52 6.54 -3.76
CA LYS A 67 -0.56 7.44 -4.43
C LYS A 67 -0.15 8.61 -3.54
N GLU A 68 -1.10 9.24 -2.85
CA GLU A 68 -0.77 10.33 -1.94
C GLU A 68 0.05 9.83 -0.73
N LEU A 69 -0.23 8.63 -0.22
CA LEU A 69 0.59 8.01 0.84
C LEU A 69 2.04 7.76 0.39
N LEU A 70 2.25 7.28 -0.84
CA LEU A 70 3.58 7.10 -1.44
C LEU A 70 4.30 8.45 -1.62
N LYS A 71 3.59 9.45 -2.15
CA LYS A 71 4.12 10.80 -2.41
C LYS A 71 4.53 11.52 -1.12
N ASN A 72 3.77 11.33 -0.04
CA ASN A 72 4.05 11.89 1.28
C ASN A 72 5.07 11.06 2.08
N VAL A 73 5.64 10.00 1.48
CA VAL A 73 6.64 9.11 2.09
C VAL A 73 6.12 8.51 3.41
N ILE A 74 4.81 8.24 3.46
CA ILE A 74 4.16 7.55 4.57
C ILE A 74 4.41 6.04 4.46
N ILE A 75 4.32 5.54 3.22
CA ILE A 75 4.57 4.14 2.87
C ILE A 75 5.65 4.05 1.79
N SER A 76 6.29 2.90 1.72
CA SER A 76 7.09 2.44 0.59
C SER A 76 6.53 1.11 0.09
N LEU A 77 6.73 0.80 -1.19
CA LEU A 77 6.10 -0.35 -1.83
C LEU A 77 7.12 -1.19 -2.60
N ASP A 78 7.29 -2.43 -2.15
CA ASP A 78 8.25 -3.38 -2.67
C ASP A 78 7.59 -4.67 -3.13
N TYR A 79 8.19 -5.27 -4.15
CA TYR A 79 7.74 -6.58 -4.65
C TYR A 79 8.24 -7.70 -3.75
N VAL A 80 7.34 -8.63 -3.40
CA VAL A 80 7.68 -9.88 -2.72
C VAL A 80 7.28 -11.06 -3.59
N ARG A 81 8.19 -12.04 -3.74
CA ARG A 81 7.88 -13.28 -4.45
C ARG A 81 6.98 -14.16 -3.60
N SER A 82 6.10 -14.92 -4.22
CA SER A 82 5.10 -15.76 -3.53
C SER A 82 5.72 -16.70 -2.49
N GLU A 83 6.91 -17.27 -2.75
CA GLU A 83 7.58 -18.17 -1.80
C GLU A 83 8.06 -17.46 -0.52
N ARG A 84 8.14 -16.13 -0.56
CA ARG A 84 8.49 -15.28 0.59
C ARG A 84 7.30 -14.47 1.12
N ASN A 85 6.13 -14.57 0.47
CA ASN A 85 4.93 -13.86 0.87
C ASN A 85 4.13 -14.72 1.85
N LEU A 86 4.37 -14.52 3.15
CA LEU A 86 3.68 -15.28 4.20
C LEU A 86 2.17 -15.01 4.26
N ALA A 87 1.69 -13.91 3.67
CA ALA A 87 0.26 -13.59 3.59
C ALA A 87 -0.46 -14.34 2.45
N ASP A 88 0.28 -14.81 1.44
CA ASP A 88 -0.27 -15.43 0.23
C ASP A 88 -1.19 -16.65 0.50
N PRO A 89 -0.87 -17.56 1.44
CA PRO A 89 -1.77 -18.66 1.81
C PRO A 89 -3.08 -18.19 2.48
N ILE A 90 -3.07 -17.01 3.10
CA ILE A 90 -4.23 -16.45 3.84
C ILE A 90 -5.15 -15.69 2.88
N THR A 91 -4.60 -15.04 1.84
CA THR A 91 -5.36 -14.22 0.89
C THR A 91 -5.90 -15.01 -0.31
N LYS A 92 -5.44 -16.25 -0.52
CA LYS A 92 -5.88 -17.15 -1.60
C LYS A 92 -6.92 -18.19 -1.20
N GLY A 93 -7.35 -18.18 0.06
CA GLY A 93 -8.38 -19.08 0.61
C GLY A 93 -9.77 -18.86 0.03
#